data_AF-A0A9X1JVL1-F1
#
_entry.id   AF-A0A9X1JVL1-F1
#
_cell.length_a   1.000
_cell.length_b   1.000
_cell.length_c   1.000
_cell.angle_alpha   90.00
_cell.angle_beta   90.00
_cell.angle_gamma   90.00
#
_symmetry.space_group_name_H-M   'P 1'
#
loop_
_entity.id
_entity.type
_entity.pdbx_description
1 polymer ?
#
loop_
_entity_poly.entity_id
_entity_poly.type
_entity_poly.pdbx_seq_one_letter_code
_entity_poly.pdbx_strand_id
1 'polypeptide(L)'
;MTKRILIILFSTLLALINFNCEGEDGINSLLNLSEIGPGIDCEFGGVMIESGLDSNNNGILDNNEIDSTNFFCNENELPEIYSAILQQSGTDSPTATVLKNDLDIEIEWSRIAQGRFVGFVNPSLDLEKTILLTNSSELEITFSNSNEIQILNTCGVNAYCDGFENVSIEIKVYD
;
A
#
# COMPACT_ATOMS: atom_id res chain seq x y z
N MET A 1 -48.37 84.61 -39.31
CA MET A 1 -49.09 83.66 -40.19
C MET A 1 -48.22 82.40 -40.33
N THR A 2 -48.33 81.44 -39.41
CA THR A 2 -49.06 80.18 -39.60
C THR A 2 -48.73 79.43 -40.89
N LYS A 3 -47.93 78.37 -40.79
CA LYS A 3 -48.26 77.06 -41.37
C LYS A 3 -47.78 75.96 -40.41
N ARG A 4 -48.73 75.11 -40.03
CA ARG A 4 -48.61 73.99 -39.10
C ARG A 4 -48.29 72.70 -39.88
N ILE A 5 -47.37 71.91 -39.30
CA ILE A 5 -47.37 70.44 -39.16
C ILE A 5 -47.16 69.57 -40.42
N LEU A 6 -46.12 68.73 -40.39
CA LEU A 6 -46.26 67.30 -40.68
C LEU A 6 -45.31 66.49 -39.79
N ILE A 7 -45.89 65.60 -38.98
CA ILE A 7 -45.25 64.63 -38.07
C ILE A 7 -44.88 63.40 -38.90
N ILE A 8 -43.65 62.90 -38.78
CA ILE A 8 -43.30 61.52 -39.18
C ILE A 8 -42.92 60.77 -37.91
N LEU A 9 -43.73 59.76 -37.61
CA LEU A 9 -43.56 58.78 -36.53
C LEU A 9 -42.30 57.94 -36.79
N PHE A 10 -41.30 58.01 -35.91
CA PHE A 10 -40.29 56.97 -35.77
C PHE A 10 -40.51 56.28 -34.43
N SER A 11 -41.42 55.31 -34.42
CA SER A 11 -41.54 54.37 -33.31
C SER A 11 -40.30 53.49 -33.29
N THR A 12 -39.54 53.49 -32.21
CA THR A 12 -39.11 52.29 -31.48
C THR A 12 -38.16 52.69 -30.36
N LEU A 13 -38.61 52.50 -29.13
CA LEU A 13 -37.86 51.79 -28.10
C LEU A 13 -36.46 52.35 -27.78
N LEU A 14 -36.38 53.47 -27.05
CA LEU A 14 -35.33 53.57 -26.03
C LEU A 14 -35.82 52.76 -24.82
N ALA A 15 -35.78 51.43 -24.96
CA ALA A 15 -35.78 50.59 -23.79
C ALA A 15 -34.57 51.01 -22.96
N LEU A 16 -34.81 51.33 -21.70
CA LEU A 16 -33.82 51.31 -20.63
C LEU A 16 -33.25 49.90 -20.57
N ILE A 17 -32.35 49.57 -21.49
CA ILE A 17 -31.62 48.32 -21.43
C ILE A 17 -30.40 48.60 -20.56
N ASN A 18 -30.63 48.76 -19.26
CA ASN A 18 -29.62 48.35 -18.29
C ASN A 18 -29.61 46.81 -18.36
N PHE A 19 -28.88 46.23 -19.31
CA PHE A 19 -28.41 44.86 -19.14
C PHE A 19 -27.35 44.90 -18.05
N ASN A 20 -27.81 44.97 -16.79
CA ASN A 20 -26.96 44.60 -15.67
C ASN A 20 -26.94 43.07 -15.67
N CYS A 21 -26.10 42.50 -16.53
CA CYS A 21 -25.80 41.08 -16.50
C CYS A 21 -24.66 40.89 -15.49
N GLU A 22 -24.96 41.11 -14.21
CA GLU A 22 -24.08 40.60 -13.16
C GLU A 22 -24.28 39.09 -13.13
N GLY A 23 -23.21 38.33 -13.34
CA GLY A 23 -23.24 36.89 -13.09
C GLY A 23 -23.47 36.66 -11.60
N GLU A 24 -24.24 35.64 -11.25
CA GLU A 24 -24.32 35.24 -9.85
C GLU A 24 -22.94 34.81 -9.36
N ASP A 25 -22.64 35.14 -8.11
CA ASP A 25 -21.43 34.68 -7.46
C ASP A 25 -21.41 33.14 -7.48
N GLY A 26 -20.26 32.56 -7.85
CA GLY A 26 -20.08 31.12 -7.79
C GLY A 26 -20.07 30.62 -6.36
N ILE A 27 -20.62 29.43 -6.13
CA ILE A 27 -20.50 28.72 -4.84
C ILE A 27 -19.12 28.08 -4.72
N ASN A 28 -18.57 28.08 -3.50
CA ASN A 28 -17.27 27.49 -3.23
C ASN A 28 -17.34 25.96 -3.25
N SER A 29 -16.28 25.30 -3.72
CA SER A 29 -16.08 23.87 -3.47
C SER A 29 -15.15 23.70 -2.28
N LEU A 30 -15.57 22.88 -1.32
CA LEU A 30 -14.83 22.61 -0.10
C LEU A 30 -14.43 21.13 0.00
N LEU A 31 -13.34 20.90 0.71
CA LEU A 31 -12.84 19.57 1.05
C LEU A 31 -12.69 19.45 2.57
N ASN A 32 -13.09 18.30 3.09
CA ASN A 32 -12.80 17.91 4.46
C ASN A 32 -11.93 16.65 4.46
N LEU A 33 -10.90 16.63 5.30
CA LEU A 33 -9.96 15.53 5.45
C LEU A 33 -9.95 15.10 6.90
N SER A 34 -10.24 13.82 7.16
CA SER A 34 -10.20 13.26 8.51
C SER A 34 -9.50 11.91 8.51
N GLU A 35 -8.63 11.69 9.50
CA GLU A 35 -8.04 10.39 9.73
C GLU A 35 -9.12 9.38 10.15
N ILE A 36 -9.02 8.17 9.60
CA ILE A 36 -9.85 7.03 10.00
C ILE A 36 -8.95 5.92 10.52
N GLY A 37 -9.39 5.26 11.59
CA GLY A 37 -8.71 4.10 12.12
C GLY A 37 -8.95 2.84 11.29
N PRO A 38 -8.19 1.76 11.55
CA PRO A 38 -8.43 0.42 11.02
C PRO A 38 -9.90 -0.01 11.13
N GLY A 39 -10.50 -0.46 10.03
CA GLY A 39 -11.90 -0.84 10.00
C GLY A 39 -12.39 -1.30 8.62
N ILE A 40 -13.73 -1.34 8.47
CA ILE A 40 -14.40 -1.82 7.25
C ILE A 40 -14.10 -0.96 6.02
N ASP A 41 -13.90 0.35 6.22
CA ASP A 41 -13.65 1.30 5.13
C ASP A 41 -12.19 1.33 4.71
N CYS A 42 -11.26 1.17 5.66
CA CYS A 42 -9.83 0.97 5.42
C CYS A 42 -9.24 0.02 6.46
N GLU A 43 -8.77 -1.14 6.04
CA GLU A 43 -8.27 -2.21 6.92
C GLU A 43 -7.12 -1.72 7.82
N PHE A 44 -6.22 -0.90 7.30
CA PHE A 44 -5.07 -0.34 8.03
C PHE A 44 -5.24 1.13 8.41
N GLY A 45 -6.48 1.63 8.37
CA GLY A 45 -6.78 3.05 8.53
C GLY A 45 -6.37 3.87 7.30
N GLY A 46 -6.48 5.19 7.41
CA GLY A 46 -6.20 6.07 6.29
C GLY A 46 -6.83 7.45 6.47
N VAL A 47 -7.17 8.09 5.36
CA VAL A 47 -7.80 9.41 5.32
C VAL A 47 -9.12 9.32 4.56
N MET A 48 -10.20 9.76 5.20
CA MET A 48 -11.47 10.03 4.54
C MET A 48 -11.43 11.43 3.93
N ILE A 49 -11.88 11.53 2.67
CA ILE A 49 -11.92 12.74 1.86
C ILE A 49 -13.37 13.01 1.49
N GLU A 50 -13.94 14.08 2.03
CA GLU A 50 -15.28 14.53 1.69
C GLU A 50 -15.19 15.79 0.83
N SER A 51 -16.01 15.86 -0.22
CA SER A 51 -16.04 17.00 -1.13
C SER A 51 -17.47 17.44 -1.39
N GLY A 52 -17.68 18.74 -1.54
CA GLY A 52 -18.97 19.26 -1.96
C GLY A 52 -18.96 20.75 -2.23
N LEU A 53 -20.15 21.28 -2.48
CA LEU A 53 -20.37 22.70 -2.73
C LEU A 53 -20.98 23.36 -1.48
N ASP A 54 -20.37 24.45 -1.02
CA ASP A 54 -20.85 25.28 0.09
C ASP A 54 -22.08 26.08 -0.37
N SER A 55 -23.21 25.40 -0.41
CA SER A 55 -24.48 25.90 -0.95
C SER A 55 -25.09 27.00 -0.09
N ASN A 56 -24.78 27.01 1.20
CA ASN A 56 -25.26 27.99 2.15
C ASN A 56 -24.27 29.16 2.39
N ASN A 57 -23.08 29.10 1.77
CA ASN A 57 -21.99 30.09 1.84
C ASN A 57 -21.50 30.37 3.28
N ASN A 58 -21.43 29.35 4.13
CA ASN A 58 -20.96 29.50 5.52
C ASN A 58 -19.46 29.21 5.70
N GLY A 59 -18.76 28.75 4.64
CA GLY A 59 -17.34 28.44 4.64
C GLY A 59 -16.98 27.10 5.29
N ILE A 60 -17.95 26.24 5.56
CA ILE A 60 -17.80 24.91 6.15
C ILE A 60 -18.51 23.91 5.22
N LEU A 61 -17.95 22.70 5.06
CA LEU A 61 -18.65 21.64 4.35
C LEU A 61 -19.63 20.95 5.31
N ASP A 62 -20.90 21.33 5.28
CA ASP A 62 -21.93 20.70 6.10
C ASP A 62 -22.31 19.30 5.58
N ASN A 63 -22.84 18.42 6.44
CA ASN A 63 -23.19 17.05 6.06
C ASN A 63 -24.18 16.94 4.89
N ASN A 64 -25.06 17.93 4.73
CA ASN A 64 -26.03 18.00 3.63
C ASN A 64 -25.45 18.58 2.33
N GLU A 65 -24.20 19.03 2.36
CA GLU A 65 -23.47 19.63 1.23
C GLU A 65 -22.41 18.68 0.68
N ILE A 66 -22.14 17.55 1.35
CA ILE A 66 -21.23 16.52 0.89
C ILE A 66 -21.82 15.83 -0.33
N ASP A 67 -21.17 16.01 -1.48
CA ASP A 67 -21.52 15.37 -2.75
C ASP A 67 -20.78 14.05 -2.96
N SER A 68 -19.56 13.93 -2.41
CA SER A 68 -18.76 12.71 -2.51
C SER A 68 -17.93 12.45 -1.27
N THR A 69 -17.82 11.16 -0.92
CA THR A 69 -16.95 10.64 0.13
C THR A 69 -16.06 9.57 -0.48
N ASN A 70 -14.75 9.77 -0.38
CA ASN A 70 -13.74 8.82 -0.84
C ASN A 70 -12.78 8.49 0.30
N PHE A 71 -12.06 7.38 0.16
CA PHE A 71 -11.09 6.92 1.15
C PHE A 71 -9.72 6.75 0.48
N PHE A 72 -8.69 7.26 1.14
CA PHE A 72 -7.30 6.94 0.84
C PHE A 72 -6.80 6.04 1.97
N CYS A 73 -6.73 4.73 1.70
CA CYS A 73 -6.32 3.76 2.71
C CYS A 73 -4.80 3.63 2.75
N ASN A 74 -4.27 3.51 3.96
CA ASN A 74 -2.88 3.11 4.16
C ASN A 74 -2.71 1.66 3.72
N GLU A 75 -1.50 1.33 3.27
CA GLU A 75 -1.10 -0.05 3.01
C GLU A 75 -0.68 -0.73 4.31
N ASN A 76 -0.44 -2.04 4.26
CA ASN A 76 -0.01 -2.77 5.43
C ASN A 76 1.43 -2.37 5.80
N GLU A 77 1.56 -1.47 6.77
CA GLU A 77 2.88 -1.06 7.29
C GLU A 77 3.58 -2.18 8.09
N LEU A 78 2.90 -3.30 8.38
CA LEU A 78 3.48 -4.44 9.08
C LEU A 78 3.98 -5.48 8.08
N PRO A 79 5.19 -6.02 8.28
CA PRO A 79 5.70 -7.05 7.38
C PRO A 79 4.88 -8.33 7.51
N GLU A 80 4.63 -8.98 6.38
CA GLU A 80 4.23 -10.37 6.34
C GLU A 80 5.43 -11.26 6.73
N ILE A 81 5.17 -12.31 7.50
CA ILE A 81 6.23 -13.11 8.15
C ILE A 81 6.07 -14.59 7.83
N TYR A 82 7.16 -15.21 7.40
CA TYR A 82 7.36 -16.67 7.49
C TYR A 82 8.42 -16.96 8.56
N SER A 83 8.12 -17.87 9.49
CA SER A 83 9.09 -18.32 10.49
C SER A 83 9.04 -19.81 10.69
N ALA A 84 10.21 -20.44 10.81
CA ALA A 84 10.34 -21.88 10.99
C ALA A 84 11.59 -22.24 11.81
N ILE A 85 11.54 -23.41 12.46
CA ILE A 85 12.70 -24.04 13.08
C ILE A 85 13.23 -25.12 12.14
N LEU A 86 14.47 -24.96 11.70
CA LEU A 86 15.18 -25.93 10.88
C LEU A 86 15.99 -26.89 11.74
N GLN A 87 15.98 -28.15 11.31
CA GLN A 87 16.80 -29.22 11.86
C GLN A 87 17.33 -30.08 10.71
N GLN A 88 18.53 -30.61 10.87
CA GLN A 88 19.14 -31.52 9.92
C GLN A 88 20.03 -32.51 10.66
N SER A 89 19.92 -33.80 10.33
CA SER A 89 20.67 -34.87 10.96
C SER A 89 21.24 -35.83 9.93
N GLY A 90 22.43 -36.38 10.21
CA GLY A 90 23.12 -37.28 9.30
C GLY A 90 23.30 -36.67 7.91
N THR A 91 22.91 -37.41 6.87
CA THR A 91 22.94 -36.94 5.47
C THR A 91 21.56 -36.63 4.91
N ASP A 92 20.54 -36.52 5.77
CA ASP A 92 19.18 -36.22 5.33
C ASP A 92 19.07 -34.73 4.95
N SER A 93 18.04 -34.40 4.16
CA SER A 93 17.70 -33.01 3.87
C SER A 93 17.19 -32.31 5.14
N PRO A 94 17.37 -30.98 5.26
CA PRO A 94 16.80 -30.23 6.37
C PRO A 94 15.28 -30.39 6.43
N THR A 95 14.74 -30.39 7.63
CA THR A 95 13.30 -30.35 7.88
C THR A 95 12.94 -29.05 8.57
N ALA A 96 11.83 -28.44 8.18
CA ALA A 96 11.30 -27.22 8.77
C ALA A 96 10.05 -27.50 9.59
N THR A 97 10.06 -27.06 10.85
CA THR A 97 8.84 -26.93 11.65
C THR A 97 8.36 -25.49 11.50
N VAL A 98 7.34 -25.28 10.67
CA VAL A 98 6.76 -23.96 10.42
C VAL A 98 6.01 -23.47 11.66
N LEU A 99 6.33 -22.26 12.12
CA LEU A 99 5.70 -21.60 13.26
C LEU A 99 4.69 -20.54 12.79
N LYS A 100 4.99 -19.87 11.69
CA LYS A 100 4.14 -18.82 11.09
C LYS A 100 4.37 -18.76 9.58
N ASN A 101 3.30 -18.53 8.82
CA ASN A 101 3.35 -18.38 7.36
C ASN A 101 2.24 -17.42 6.91
N ASP A 102 2.46 -16.12 7.10
CA ASP A 102 1.56 -15.10 6.56
C ASP A 102 1.84 -14.85 5.07
N LEU A 103 3.04 -15.23 4.59
CA LEU A 103 3.50 -15.05 3.21
C LEU A 103 2.90 -16.06 2.22
N ASP A 104 2.16 -17.07 2.72
CA ASP A 104 1.62 -18.17 1.92
C ASP A 104 2.68 -18.86 1.02
N ILE A 105 3.93 -18.96 1.50
CA ILE A 105 5.04 -19.62 0.79
C ILE A 105 5.28 -21.04 1.29
N GLU A 106 5.83 -21.86 0.40
CA GLU A 106 6.38 -23.19 0.71
C GLU A 106 7.89 -23.18 0.47
N ILE A 107 8.64 -23.84 1.36
CA ILE A 107 10.09 -23.99 1.22
C ILE A 107 10.47 -25.47 1.22
N GLU A 108 10.89 -25.97 0.07
CA GLU A 108 11.37 -27.33 -0.10
C GLU A 108 12.88 -27.42 0.14
N TRP A 109 13.27 -28.05 1.24
CA TRP A 109 14.68 -28.19 1.63
C TRP A 109 15.32 -29.45 1.04
N SER A 110 16.54 -29.30 0.52
CA SER A 110 17.33 -30.37 -0.05
C SER A 110 18.80 -30.27 0.34
N ARG A 111 19.43 -31.41 0.64
CA ARG A 111 20.87 -31.51 0.81
C ARG A 111 21.57 -31.63 -0.53
N ILE A 112 22.51 -30.74 -0.81
CA ILE A 112 23.30 -30.73 -2.06
C ILE A 112 24.64 -31.42 -1.88
N ALA A 113 25.33 -31.10 -0.79
CA ALA A 113 26.62 -31.68 -0.43
C ALA A 113 26.79 -31.63 1.10
N GLN A 114 27.90 -32.18 1.59
CA GLN A 114 28.23 -32.06 3.01
C GLN A 114 28.27 -30.59 3.42
N GLY A 115 27.46 -30.22 4.41
CA GLY A 115 27.32 -28.86 4.92
C GLY A 115 26.80 -27.82 3.91
N ARG A 116 26.21 -28.26 2.79
CA ARG A 116 25.56 -27.37 1.82
C ARG A 116 24.14 -27.83 1.55
N PHE A 117 23.19 -26.95 1.85
CA PHE A 117 21.77 -27.21 1.68
C PHE A 117 21.12 -26.07 0.91
N VAL A 118 20.00 -26.39 0.28
CA VAL A 118 19.21 -25.42 -0.48
C VAL A 118 17.75 -25.53 -0.05
N GLY A 119 17.07 -24.39 0.06
CA GLY A 119 15.62 -24.30 0.21
C GLY A 119 15.05 -23.63 -1.03
N PHE A 120 14.19 -24.32 -1.77
CA PHE A 120 13.46 -23.75 -2.89
C PHE A 120 12.18 -23.10 -2.40
N VAL A 121 12.04 -21.80 -2.61
CA VAL A 121 10.90 -20.99 -2.16
C VAL A 121 9.88 -20.88 -3.28
N ASN A 122 8.60 -21.09 -2.96
CA ASN A 122 7.50 -20.96 -3.91
C ASN A 122 6.26 -20.37 -3.22
N PRO A 123 5.66 -19.29 -3.73
CA PRO A 123 6.12 -18.45 -4.86
C PRO A 123 7.42 -17.68 -4.57
N SER A 124 7.99 -17.05 -5.61
CA SER A 124 9.21 -16.25 -5.50
C SER A 124 9.00 -14.99 -4.67
N LEU A 125 10.02 -14.60 -3.90
CA LEU A 125 10.03 -13.38 -3.08
C LEU A 125 10.71 -12.21 -3.78
N ASP A 126 10.22 -10.99 -3.55
CA ASP A 126 10.92 -9.77 -3.96
C ASP A 126 12.05 -9.44 -2.98
N LEU A 127 13.29 -9.68 -3.41
CA LEU A 127 14.46 -9.49 -2.56
C LEU A 127 14.76 -8.02 -2.22
N GLU A 128 14.20 -7.05 -2.93
CA GLU A 128 14.40 -5.63 -2.58
C GLU A 128 13.62 -5.23 -1.32
N LYS A 129 12.59 -6.01 -0.99
CA LYS A 129 11.72 -5.80 0.17
C LYS A 129 11.81 -6.90 1.22
N THR A 130 12.70 -7.88 1.03
CA THR A 130 12.79 -9.06 1.88
C THR A 130 14.01 -9.03 2.80
N ILE A 131 13.82 -9.40 4.06
CA ILE A 131 14.89 -9.64 5.04
C ILE A 131 14.84 -11.09 5.50
N LEU A 132 16.01 -11.72 5.57
CA LEU A 132 16.21 -13.05 6.18
C LEU A 132 17.00 -12.92 7.48
N LEU A 133 16.45 -13.43 8.56
CA LEU A 133 17.04 -13.44 9.89
C LEU A 133 17.24 -14.88 10.36
N THR A 134 18.31 -15.11 11.13
CA THR A 134 18.60 -16.40 11.76
C THR A 134 19.18 -16.21 13.16
N ASN A 135 19.00 -17.20 14.03
CA ASN A 135 19.63 -17.23 15.37
C ASN A 135 21.02 -17.88 15.35
N SER A 136 21.47 -18.44 14.23
CA SER A 136 22.75 -19.13 14.16
C SER A 136 23.86 -18.16 13.76
N SER A 137 24.97 -18.20 14.51
CA SER A 137 26.23 -17.55 14.13
C SER A 137 27.19 -18.48 13.40
N GLU A 138 26.86 -19.77 13.32
CA GLU A 138 27.71 -20.81 12.72
C GLU A 138 27.28 -21.16 11.29
N LEU A 139 25.99 -20.98 11.00
CA LEU A 139 25.43 -21.18 9.67
C LEU A 139 25.39 -19.86 8.92
N GLU A 140 25.90 -19.88 7.70
CA GLU A 140 25.63 -18.83 6.74
C GLU A 140 24.33 -19.21 6.00
N ILE A 141 23.29 -18.39 6.18
CA ILE A 141 21.99 -18.57 5.55
C ILE A 141 21.69 -17.32 4.73
N THR A 142 21.59 -17.48 3.41
CA THR A 142 21.48 -16.35 2.48
C THR A 142 20.52 -16.66 1.34
N PHE A 143 19.86 -15.63 0.80
CA PHE A 143 19.19 -15.75 -0.49
C PHE A 143 20.25 -15.77 -1.59
N SER A 144 20.18 -16.77 -2.47
CA SER A 144 20.97 -16.81 -3.70
C SER A 144 20.23 -16.17 -4.86
N ASN A 145 18.89 -16.23 -4.84
CA ASN A 145 17.98 -15.52 -5.72
C ASN A 145 16.57 -15.52 -5.09
N SER A 146 15.58 -14.97 -5.79
CA SER A 146 14.20 -14.82 -5.31
C SER A 146 13.47 -16.13 -4.97
N ASN A 147 13.98 -17.27 -5.43
CA ASN A 147 13.41 -18.60 -5.19
C ASN A 147 14.34 -19.54 -4.41
N GLU A 148 15.50 -19.07 -3.96
CA GLU A 148 16.52 -19.98 -3.44
C GLU A 148 17.21 -19.41 -2.21
N ILE A 149 17.13 -20.17 -1.11
CA ILE A 149 17.92 -19.94 0.10
C ILE A 149 19.03 -20.98 0.15
N GLN A 150 20.26 -20.55 0.38
CA GLN A 150 21.40 -21.43 0.63
C GLN A 150 21.74 -21.45 2.12
N ILE A 151 22.01 -22.64 2.65
CA ILE A 151 22.58 -22.85 3.98
C ILE A 151 23.97 -23.45 3.80
N LEU A 152 24.97 -22.81 4.38
CA LEU A 152 26.33 -23.29 4.46
C LEU A 152 26.70 -23.50 5.94
N ASN A 153 27.02 -24.74 6.29
CA ASN A 153 27.45 -25.13 7.63
C ASN A 153 28.95 -25.41 7.66
N THR A 154 29.69 -24.60 8.42
CA THR A 154 31.13 -24.79 8.62
C THR A 154 31.41 -25.17 10.07
N CYS A 155 32.12 -26.27 10.30
CA CYS A 155 32.55 -26.73 11.63
C CYS A 155 34.06 -26.63 11.84
N GLY A 156 34.67 -25.67 11.17
CA GLY A 156 36.10 -25.40 11.29
C GLY A 156 36.67 -24.70 10.07
N VAL A 157 37.98 -24.51 10.09
CA VAL A 157 38.69 -23.85 8.99
C VAL A 157 38.64 -24.73 7.75
N ASN A 158 38.03 -24.24 6.67
CA ASN A 158 37.89 -24.93 5.39
C ASN A 158 37.20 -26.31 5.48
N ALA A 159 36.31 -26.50 6.46
CA ALA A 159 35.59 -27.75 6.65
C ALA A 159 34.07 -27.51 6.67
N TYR A 160 33.35 -28.35 5.92
CA TYR A 160 31.89 -28.38 5.91
C TYR A 160 31.40 -29.66 6.60
N CYS A 161 30.28 -29.56 7.30
CA CYS A 161 29.66 -30.72 7.92
C CYS A 161 28.14 -30.62 7.90
N ASP A 162 27.53 -31.79 7.91
CA ASP A 162 26.12 -31.92 8.19
C ASP A 162 25.89 -31.89 9.71
N GLY A 163 24.67 -31.56 10.11
CA GLY A 163 24.19 -31.53 11.48
C GLY A 163 23.96 -30.09 11.93
N PHE A 164 22.69 -29.75 12.17
CA PHE A 164 22.31 -28.56 12.93
C PHE A 164 20.92 -28.75 13.52
N GLU A 165 20.67 -28.15 14.68
CA GLU A 165 19.40 -28.27 15.39
C GLU A 165 18.97 -26.91 15.92
N ASN A 166 17.65 -26.69 15.99
CA ASN A 166 17.04 -25.50 16.58
C ASN A 166 17.49 -24.18 15.93
N VAL A 167 17.70 -24.22 14.62
CA VAL A 167 18.05 -23.03 13.84
C VAL A 167 16.75 -22.35 13.44
N SER A 168 16.48 -21.17 13.95
CA SER A 168 15.33 -20.38 13.52
C SER A 168 15.67 -19.65 12.22
N ILE A 169 14.76 -19.69 11.25
CA ILE A 169 14.73 -18.74 10.14
C ILE A 169 13.49 -17.88 10.25
N GLU A 170 13.64 -16.60 9.94
CA GLU A 170 12.53 -15.66 9.83
C GLU A 170 12.72 -14.86 8.55
N ILE A 171 11.72 -14.90 7.68
CA ILE A 171 11.63 -14.14 6.44
C ILE A 171 10.56 -13.08 6.65
N LYS A 172 10.91 -11.82 6.41
CA LYS A 172 10.00 -10.68 6.47
C LYS A 172 9.96 -10.00 5.12
N VAL A 173 8.74 -9.78 4.61
CA VAL A 173 8.52 -8.98 3.39
C VAL A 173 7.77 -7.72 3.81
N TYR A 174 8.26 -6.58 3.35
CA TYR A 174 7.65 -5.27 3.55
C TYR A 174 6.99 -4.84 2.24
N ASP A 175 5.90 -4.07 2.30
CA ASP A 175 5.28 -3.45 1.12
C ASP A 175 5.87 -2.08 0.81
#